data_AF-A0A9P1MUX5-F1
#
_entry.id   AF-A0A9P1MUX5-F1
#
_cell.length_a   1.000
_cell.length_b   1.000
_cell.length_c   1.000
_cell.angle_alpha   90.00
_cell.angle_beta   90.00
_cell.angle_gamma   90.00
#
_symmetry.space_group_name_H-M   'P 1'
#
loop_
_entity.id
_entity.type
_entity.pdbx_description
1 polymer ?
#
loop_
_entity_poly.entity_id
_entity_poly.type
_entity_poly.pdbx_seq_one_letter_code
_entity_poly.pdbx_strand_id
1 'polypeptide(L)'
;MSSFLNILVVLCTIAVLSNACSDSASNCANWVRNGFCKSSYYTYTQKKAQCALSCGYCGSTSTASGSVTSSCSDKITTCGYWAANGFCTNGFYNTTIQAQWCANTCGLCSSTSEATTEGSTEATTST
;
A
#
# COMPACT_ATOMS: atom_id res chain seq x y z
N MET A 1 -16.87 -50.69 -11.51
CA MET A 1 -17.09 -49.89 -10.29
C MET A 1 -15.89 -48.96 -10.09
N SER A 2 -15.61 -48.06 -11.04
CA SER A 2 -14.40 -47.20 -10.96
C SER A 2 -14.59 -45.81 -11.57
N SER A 3 -15.80 -45.48 -12.04
CA SER A 3 -16.06 -44.20 -12.74
C SER A 3 -16.66 -43.11 -11.84
N PHE A 4 -17.07 -43.43 -10.61
CA PHE A 4 -17.67 -42.47 -9.68
C PHE A 4 -16.65 -41.76 -8.78
N LEU A 5 -15.42 -42.28 -8.68
CA LEU A 5 -14.39 -41.71 -7.82
C LEU A 5 -13.74 -40.46 -8.44
N ASN A 6 -13.78 -40.32 -9.77
CA ASN A 6 -13.27 -39.14 -10.47
C ASN A 6 -14.30 -37.99 -10.58
N ILE A 7 -15.59 -38.24 -10.35
CA ILE A 7 -16.64 -37.20 -10.41
C ILE A 7 -16.71 -36.39 -9.11
N LEU A 8 -16.42 -37.00 -7.96
CA LEU A 8 -16.35 -36.32 -6.66
C LEU A 8 -15.11 -35.42 -6.50
N VAL A 9 -14.03 -35.71 -7.23
CA VAL A 9 -12.81 -34.87 -7.23
C VAL A 9 -12.94 -33.67 -8.17
N VAL A 10 -13.83 -33.73 -9.17
CA VAL A 10 -14.05 -32.65 -10.16
C VAL A 10 -14.99 -31.56 -9.65
N LEU A 11 -15.69 -31.78 -8.53
CA LEU A 11 -16.56 -30.78 -7.88
C LEU A 11 -15.86 -29.96 -6.78
N CYS A 12 -14.63 -30.29 -6.38
CA CYS A 12 -13.92 -29.59 -5.30
C CYS A 12 -12.77 -28.69 -5.78
N THR A 13 -12.44 -28.67 -7.08
CA THR A 13 -11.32 -27.87 -7.61
C THR A 13 -11.73 -26.58 -8.30
N ILE A 14 -13.04 -26.29 -8.40
CA ILE A 14 -13.55 -25.00 -8.88
C ILE A 14 -14.27 -24.27 -7.73
N ALA A 15 -13.68 -24.29 -6.52
CA ALA A 15 -13.95 -23.24 -5.57
C ALA A 15 -13.33 -21.97 -6.15
N VAL A 16 -14.18 -21.25 -6.87
CA VAL A 16 -13.93 -19.96 -7.49
C VAL A 16 -13.01 -19.17 -6.57
N LEU A 17 -11.81 -18.84 -7.07
CA LEU A 17 -10.91 -17.82 -6.54
C LEU A 17 -11.58 -16.45 -6.67
N SER A 18 -12.80 -16.32 -6.15
CA SER A 18 -13.43 -15.04 -5.89
C SER A 18 -12.67 -14.49 -4.69
N ASN A 19 -11.61 -13.76 -5.00
CA ASN A 19 -11.04 -12.71 -4.16
C ASN A 19 -12.09 -11.58 -4.03
N ALA A 20 -13.33 -11.95 -3.67
CA ALA A 20 -14.43 -11.06 -3.40
C ALA A 20 -14.05 -10.38 -2.10
N CYS A 21 -13.70 -9.12 -2.24
CA CYS A 21 -13.32 -8.36 -1.08
C CYS A 21 -14.58 -7.97 -0.32
N SER A 22 -14.73 -8.55 0.87
CA SER A 22 -15.91 -8.40 1.71
C SER A 22 -15.52 -8.21 3.16
N ASP A 23 -16.49 -7.77 3.97
CA ASP A 23 -16.37 -7.82 5.42
C ASP A 23 -16.73 -9.22 5.91
N SER A 24 -15.84 -9.79 6.72
CA SER A 24 -16.07 -11.09 7.36
C SER A 24 -16.80 -10.93 8.69
N ALA A 25 -16.63 -9.80 9.38
CA ALA A 25 -17.28 -9.52 10.64
C ALA A 25 -18.58 -8.74 10.45
N SER A 26 -19.64 -9.16 11.16
CA SER A 26 -20.97 -8.52 11.11
C SER A 26 -20.98 -7.09 11.68
N ASN A 27 -20.02 -6.73 12.52
CA ASN A 27 -19.98 -5.46 13.25
C ASN A 27 -18.99 -4.44 12.66
N CYS A 28 -18.54 -4.63 11.42
CA CYS A 28 -17.53 -3.77 10.80
C CYS A 28 -17.93 -2.29 10.81
N ALA A 29 -19.18 -1.94 10.49
CA ALA A 29 -19.66 -0.56 10.54
C ALA A 29 -19.46 0.10 11.93
N ASN A 30 -19.70 -0.64 13.01
CA ASN A 30 -19.49 -0.16 14.37
C ASN A 30 -17.98 -0.05 14.70
N TRP A 31 -17.21 -1.07 14.34
CA TRP A 31 -15.77 -1.11 14.60
C TRP A 31 -15.00 -0.04 13.85
N VAL A 32 -15.33 0.21 12.58
CA VAL A 32 -14.74 1.28 11.79
C VAL A 32 -15.05 2.65 12.39
N ARG A 33 -16.30 2.89 12.82
CA ARG A 33 -16.66 4.11 13.56
C ARG A 33 -15.86 4.27 14.86
N ASN A 34 -15.58 3.18 15.54
CA ASN A 34 -14.77 3.15 16.77
C ASN A 34 -13.26 3.11 16.51
N GLY A 35 -12.82 3.32 15.26
CA GLY A 35 -11.40 3.48 14.93
C GLY A 35 -10.63 2.18 14.66
N PHE A 36 -11.31 1.04 14.47
CA PHE A 36 -10.68 -0.27 14.23
C PHE A 36 -9.63 -0.24 13.11
N CYS A 37 -9.92 0.39 11.98
CA CYS A 37 -8.97 0.45 10.85
C CYS A 37 -7.70 1.25 11.17
N LYS A 38 -7.79 2.23 12.09
CA LYS A 38 -6.69 3.11 12.49
C LYS A 38 -5.96 2.66 13.76
N SER A 39 -6.55 1.72 14.51
CA SER A 39 -6.00 1.23 15.78
C SER A 39 -4.63 0.55 15.60
N SER A 40 -3.65 0.86 16.45
CA SER A 40 -2.36 0.17 16.48
C SER A 40 -2.42 -1.21 17.16
N TYR A 41 -3.51 -1.51 17.86
CA TYR A 41 -3.71 -2.79 18.54
C TYR A 41 -3.91 -3.96 17.57
N TYR A 42 -4.51 -3.70 16.40
CA TYR A 42 -4.75 -4.71 15.39
C TYR A 42 -3.74 -4.60 14.25
N THR A 43 -3.23 -5.74 13.79
CA THR A 43 -2.35 -5.78 12.62
C THR A 43 -3.13 -5.48 11.35
N TYR A 44 -2.43 -5.06 10.30
CA TYR A 44 -3.03 -4.89 8.97
C TYR A 44 -3.79 -6.15 8.52
N THR A 45 -3.18 -7.32 8.70
CA THR A 45 -3.78 -8.61 8.32
C THR A 45 -5.07 -8.89 9.09
N GLN A 46 -5.10 -8.59 10.39
CA GLN A 46 -6.32 -8.75 11.19
C GLN A 46 -7.42 -7.80 10.72
N LYS A 47 -7.09 -6.53 10.48
CA LYS A 47 -8.09 -5.57 10.02
C LYS A 47 -8.62 -5.92 8.62
N LYS A 48 -7.76 -6.39 7.72
CA LYS A 48 -8.13 -6.88 6.40
C LYS A 48 -8.95 -8.16 6.47
N ALA A 49 -8.59 -9.12 7.30
CA ALA A 49 -9.36 -10.35 7.44
C ALA A 49 -10.78 -10.10 7.98
N GLN A 50 -10.95 -9.12 8.86
CA GLN A 50 -12.23 -8.85 9.51
C GLN A 50 -13.12 -7.89 8.72
N CYS A 51 -12.56 -6.77 8.28
CA CYS A 51 -13.33 -5.65 7.73
C CYS A 51 -12.65 -5.07 6.49
N ALA A 52 -12.22 -5.92 5.54
CA ALA A 52 -11.52 -5.44 4.34
C ALA A 52 -12.31 -4.40 3.55
N LEU A 53 -13.63 -4.58 3.41
CA LEU A 53 -14.48 -3.68 2.65
C LEU A 53 -14.74 -2.40 3.43
N SER A 54 -15.18 -2.51 4.68
CA SER A 54 -15.46 -1.36 5.55
C SER A 54 -14.22 -0.53 5.86
N CYS A 55 -13.03 -1.14 5.93
CA CYS A 55 -11.77 -0.42 6.11
C CYS A 55 -11.15 0.07 4.79
N GLY A 56 -11.75 -0.22 3.63
CA GLY A 56 -11.25 0.21 2.33
C GLY A 56 -9.97 -0.51 1.88
N TYR A 57 -9.68 -1.69 2.41
CA TYR A 57 -8.55 -2.54 1.99
C TYR A 57 -8.85 -3.39 0.77
N CYS A 58 -10.06 -3.27 0.24
CA CYS A 58 -10.47 -3.75 -1.08
C CYS A 58 -9.85 -2.91 -2.19
N GLY A 59 -8.52 -2.97 -2.30
CA GLY A 59 -7.76 -2.57 -3.48
C GLY A 59 -7.33 -3.82 -4.23
N SER A 60 -7.83 -3.94 -5.45
CA SER A 60 -7.65 -5.00 -6.44
C SER A 60 -6.34 -5.80 -6.35
N THR A 61 -6.44 -7.11 -6.18
CA THR A 61 -5.41 -8.05 -6.64
C THR A 61 -5.47 -8.09 -8.16
N SER A 62 -4.83 -7.13 -8.80
CA SER A 62 -4.30 -7.23 -10.17
C SER A 62 -3.56 -5.93 -10.47
N THR A 63 -2.35 -6.05 -10.99
CA THR A 63 -1.50 -5.01 -11.60
C THR A 63 -2.28 -3.85 -12.22
N ALA A 64 -2.57 -2.86 -11.39
CA ALA A 64 -2.72 -1.47 -11.72
C ALA A 64 -2.04 -0.82 -10.52
N SER A 65 -0.82 -0.27 -10.66
CA SER A 65 -0.69 1.07 -11.20
C SER A 65 -1.95 1.91 -10.94
N GLY A 66 -2.39 1.91 -9.68
CA GLY A 66 -3.00 3.08 -9.08
C GLY A 66 -1.92 4.14 -9.06
N SER A 67 -1.62 4.70 -10.24
CA SER A 67 -1.27 6.09 -10.34
C SER A 67 -2.41 6.78 -9.59
N VAL A 68 -2.15 7.06 -8.30
CA VAL A 68 -2.62 8.29 -7.74
C VAL A 68 -2.14 9.34 -8.72
N THR A 69 -2.99 9.69 -9.67
CA THR A 69 -3.05 11.04 -10.19
C THR A 69 -3.52 11.92 -9.03
N SER A 70 -2.83 11.88 -7.88
CA SER A 70 -2.49 13.11 -7.21
C SER A 70 -1.71 13.86 -8.26
N SER A 71 -2.41 14.75 -8.98
CA SER A 71 -1.80 15.72 -9.88
C SER A 71 -0.53 16.19 -9.20
N CYS A 72 0.62 15.83 -9.77
CA CYS A 72 1.86 16.05 -9.08
C CYS A 72 2.08 17.56 -9.05
N SER A 73 1.82 18.12 -7.89
CA SER A 73 1.68 19.55 -7.70
C SER A 73 2.04 19.88 -6.27
N ASP A 74 2.61 21.06 -6.11
CA ASP A 74 2.80 21.65 -4.80
C ASP A 74 1.42 21.89 -4.16
N LYS A 75 1.34 21.63 -2.86
CA LYS A 75 0.12 21.82 -2.05
C LYS A 75 0.11 23.17 -1.34
N ILE A 76 1.26 23.84 -1.29
CA ILE A 76 1.42 25.17 -0.71
C ILE A 76 2.17 26.08 -1.67
N THR A 77 1.88 27.37 -1.61
CA THR A 77 2.50 28.39 -2.47
C THR A 77 3.92 28.76 -2.03
N THR A 78 4.32 28.39 -0.81
CA THR A 78 5.64 28.71 -0.22
C THR A 78 6.71 27.66 -0.53
N CYS A 79 6.46 26.70 -1.43
CA CYS A 79 7.42 25.66 -1.75
C CYS A 79 8.77 26.20 -2.27
N GLY A 80 8.78 27.28 -3.06
CA GLY A 80 10.01 27.93 -3.50
C GLY A 80 10.86 28.45 -2.32
N TYR A 81 10.23 29.03 -1.30
CA TYR A 81 10.91 29.46 -0.07
C TYR A 81 11.43 28.26 0.72
N TRP A 82 10.65 27.19 0.85
CA TRP A 82 11.06 25.98 1.58
C TRP A 82 12.23 25.26 0.88
N ALA A 83 12.18 25.14 -0.45
CA ALA A 83 13.26 24.55 -1.23
C ALA A 83 14.56 25.37 -1.11
N ALA A 84 14.48 26.70 -1.15
CA ALA A 84 15.62 27.58 -0.92
C ALA A 84 16.22 27.43 0.50
N ASN A 85 15.41 27.00 1.48
CA ASN A 85 15.84 26.72 2.86
C ASN A 85 16.14 25.22 3.10
N GLY A 86 16.33 24.44 2.05
CA GLY A 86 16.80 23.06 2.15
C GLY A 86 15.71 22.01 2.38
N PHE A 87 14.42 22.33 2.23
CA PHE A 87 13.34 21.36 2.41
C PHE A 87 13.48 20.10 1.53
N CYS A 88 13.94 20.27 0.29
CA CYS A 88 14.09 19.16 -0.66
C CYS A 88 15.43 18.41 -0.54
N THR A 89 16.41 18.96 0.18
CA THR A 89 17.78 18.40 0.27
C THR A 89 18.17 17.97 1.67
N ASN A 90 17.47 18.45 2.70
CA ASN A 90 17.73 18.12 4.09
C ASN A 90 17.11 16.76 4.43
N GLY A 91 17.95 15.81 4.87
CA GLY A 91 17.54 14.46 5.25
C GLY A 91 16.58 14.37 6.45
N PHE A 92 16.36 15.48 7.18
CA PHE A 92 15.30 15.58 8.19
C PHE A 92 13.90 15.41 7.56
N TYR A 93 13.71 15.89 6.33
CA TYR A 93 12.47 15.71 5.58
C TYR A 93 12.62 14.50 4.66
N ASN A 94 11.94 13.41 5.00
CA ASN A 94 11.92 12.25 4.12
C ASN A 94 11.13 12.55 2.83
N THR A 95 11.34 11.72 1.82
CA THR A 95 10.73 11.84 0.48
C THR A 95 9.20 11.83 0.53
N THR A 96 8.58 11.17 1.51
CA THR A 96 7.14 11.21 1.74
C THR A 96 6.66 12.60 2.12
N ILE A 97 7.33 13.27 3.06
CA ILE A 97 6.99 14.64 3.47
C ILE A 97 7.26 15.63 2.33
N GLN A 98 8.36 15.44 1.59
CA GLN A 98 8.68 16.27 0.43
C GLN A 98 7.61 16.14 -0.67
N ALA A 99 7.21 14.91 -1.01
CA ALA A 99 6.17 14.63 -2.01
C ALA A 99 4.77 15.04 -1.53
N GLN A 100 4.51 15.02 -0.23
CA GLN A 100 3.22 15.45 0.31
C GLN A 100 2.99 16.95 0.10
N TRP A 101 4.02 17.77 0.27
CA TRP A 101 3.86 19.24 0.30
C TRP A 101 4.34 19.93 -0.96
N CYS A 102 5.50 19.55 -1.49
CA CYS A 102 6.19 20.28 -2.54
C CYS A 102 6.71 19.34 -3.63
N ALA A 103 5.88 18.39 -4.07
CA ALA A 103 6.28 17.38 -5.03
C ALA A 103 6.84 17.94 -6.34
N ASN A 104 6.28 19.05 -6.85
CA ASN A 104 6.75 19.66 -8.09
C ASN A 104 8.04 20.45 -7.84
N THR A 105 8.04 21.30 -6.81
CA THR A 105 9.22 22.09 -6.47
C THR A 105 10.43 21.20 -6.10
N CYS A 106 10.22 20.07 -5.43
CA CYS A 106 11.27 19.10 -5.09
C CYS A 106 11.60 18.12 -6.24
N GLY A 107 10.99 18.26 -7.42
CA GLY A 107 11.30 17.42 -8.58
C GLY A 107 10.87 15.94 -8.45
N LEU A 108 9.94 15.63 -7.55
CA LEU A 108 9.52 14.26 -7.24
C LEU A 108 8.43 13.75 -8.19
N CYS A 109 7.93 14.60 -9.10
CA CYS A 109 6.86 14.28 -10.04
C CYS A 109 7.17 13.22 -11.10
N SER A 110 8.43 12.79 -11.21
CA SER A 110 8.85 11.74 -12.15
C SER A 110 9.43 10.51 -11.45
N SER A 111 9.42 10.46 -10.12
CA SER A 111 10.16 9.48 -9.32
C SER A 111 9.21 8.67 -8.42
N THR A 112 8.22 8.02 -9.02
CA THR A 112 7.54 6.89 -8.37
C THR A 112 7.93 5.61 -9.10
N SER A 113 9.19 5.23 -8.97
CA SER A 113 9.63 3.84 -9.14
C SER A 113 10.83 3.62 -8.22
N GLU A 114 10.56 2.97 -7.09
CA GLU A 114 11.47 2.02 -6.44
C GLU A 114 12.90 2.53 -6.12
N ALA A 115 13.05 3.19 -4.96
CA ALA A 115 14.31 3.15 -4.21
C ALA A 115 14.19 2.08 -3.12
N THR A 116 14.19 0.82 -3.53
CA THR A 116 14.52 -0.30 -2.64
C THR A 116 16.04 -0.48 -2.70
N THR A 117 16.71 0.08 -1.70
CA THR A 117 17.89 -0.49 -1.04
C THR A 117 19.01 -1.04 -1.95
N GLU A 118 19.92 -0.16 -2.37
CA GLU A 118 21.34 -0.56 -2.52
C GLU A 118 21.93 -0.76 -1.12
N GLY A 119 21.99 -2.01 -0.69
CA GLY A 119 22.88 -2.46 0.37
C GLY A 119 24.23 -2.81 -0.25
N SER A 120 25.16 -1.86 -0.20
CA SER A 120 26.59 -2.09 -0.43
C SER A 120 27.13 -3.05 0.64
N THR A 121 27.22 -4.35 0.33
CA THR A 121 28.09 -5.25 1.11
C THR A 121 29.51 -5.13 0.61
N GLU A 122 30.30 -4.50 1.46
CA GLU A 122 31.76 -4.42 1.52
C GLU A 122 32.46 -5.76 1.22
N ALA A 123 33.44 -5.70 0.33
CA ALA A 123 34.35 -6.79 0.04
C ALA A 123 35.41 -6.89 1.15
N THR A 124 35.34 -7.94 1.98
CA THR A 124 36.41 -8.29 2.91
C THR A 124 37.39 -9.22 2.21
N THR A 125 38.55 -8.68 1.84
CA THR A 125 39.77 -9.42 1.46
C THR A 125 40.35 -10.10 2.70
N SER A 126 40.46 -11.43 2.67
CA SER A 126 41.28 -12.20 3.62
C SER A 126 42.65 -12.47 2.98
N THR A 127 43.70 -11.96 3.61
CA THR A 127 45.09 -12.41 3.47
C THR A 127 45.51 -13.04 4.79
#